data_AF-X1VZV8-F1
#
_entry.id   AF-X1VZV8-F1
#
_cell.length_a   1.000
_cell.length_b   1.000
_cell.length_c   1.000
_cell.angle_alpha   90.00
_cell.angle_beta   90.00
_cell.angle_gamma   90.00
#
_symmetry.space_group_name_H-M   'P 1'
#
loop_
_entity.id
_entity.type
_entity.pdbx_description
1 polymer ?
#
loop_
_entity_poly.entity_id
_entity_poly.type
_entity_poly.pdbx_seq_one_letter_code
_entity_poly.pdbx_strand_id
1 'polypeptide(L)'
;CESHFDPNALSKAGAKGLWQLKEKAIKELERRYGVSIDRSRLFEIDYNCRWGTLYFRLCAILAKGNREEAIARYYYTTEWWKAKDYVEKVMAKREKIADLIKGK
;
A
#
# COMPACT_ATOMS: atom_id res chain seq x y z
N CYS A 1 2.85 9.03 0.03
CA CYS A 1 1.57 9.18 -0.70
C CYS A 1 0.40 8.82 0.19
N GLU A 2 0.48 7.68 0.88
CA GLU A 2 -0.69 7.13 1.58
C GLU A 2 -1.16 7.95 2.78
N SER A 3 -0.28 8.20 3.75
CA SER A 3 -0.66 8.80 5.03
C SER A 3 0.05 10.10 5.36
N HIS A 4 0.97 10.56 4.50
CA HIS A 4 1.95 11.58 4.87
C HIS A 4 2.73 11.24 6.16
N PHE A 5 2.97 9.94 6.39
CA PHE A 5 3.59 9.40 7.61
C PHE A 5 2.77 9.59 8.89
N ASP A 6 1.48 9.88 8.79
CA ASP A 6 0.56 9.90 9.93
C ASP A 6 0.04 8.47 10.24
N PRO A 7 0.40 7.88 11.39
CA PRO A 7 -0.10 6.55 11.77
C PRO A 7 -1.59 6.53 12.09
N ASN A 8 -2.22 7.68 12.34
CA ASN A 8 -3.64 7.81 12.64
C ASN A 8 -4.49 8.14 11.40
N ALA A 9 -3.88 8.18 10.21
CA ALA A 9 -4.57 8.54 8.98
C ALA A 9 -5.77 7.61 8.70
N LEU A 10 -6.95 8.21 8.51
CA LEU A 10 -8.19 7.54 8.12
C LEU A 10 -8.76 8.20 6.87
N SER A 11 -8.86 7.45 5.77
CA SER A 11 -9.50 7.98 4.56
C SER A 11 -11.03 7.95 4.65
N LYS A 12 -11.70 8.75 3.82
CA LYS A 12 -13.17 8.70 3.65
C LYS A 12 -13.70 7.31 3.26
N ALA A 13 -12.86 6.50 2.59
CA ALA A 13 -13.19 5.14 2.18
C ALA A 13 -12.84 4.09 3.24
N GLY A 14 -12.43 4.50 4.45
CA GLY A 14 -12.12 3.61 5.57
C GLY A 14 -10.73 2.97 5.53
N ALA A 15 -9.82 3.48 4.70
CA ALA A 15 -8.43 3.03 4.69
C ALA A 15 -7.67 3.55 5.92
N LYS A 16 -6.86 2.71 6.57
CA LYS A 16 -6.29 2.99 7.90
C LYS A 16 -4.77 2.93 7.97
N GLY A 17 -4.21 3.86 8.75
CA GLY A 17 -2.81 3.88 9.17
C GLY A 17 -1.81 4.24 8.09
N LEU A 18 -0.53 4.01 8.37
CA LEU A 18 0.60 4.42 7.52
C LEU A 18 0.48 3.95 6.07
N TRP A 19 0.07 2.70 5.89
CA TRP A 19 -0.08 2.02 4.61
C TRP A 19 -1.47 2.18 3.99
N GLN A 20 -2.42 2.84 4.66
CA GLN A 20 -3.79 3.02 4.19
C GLN A 20 -4.41 1.71 3.72
N LEU A 21 -4.39 0.69 4.59
CA LEU A 21 -4.96 -0.62 4.28
C LEU A 21 -6.48 -0.52 4.11
N LYS A 22 -6.96 -0.86 2.90
CA LYS A 22 -8.39 -0.95 2.56
C LYS A 22 -8.96 -2.29 3.01
N GLU A 23 -10.25 -2.34 3.32
CA GLU A 23 -10.94 -3.58 3.71
C GLU A 23 -10.75 -4.72 2.70
N LYS A 24 -10.66 -4.41 1.40
CA LYS A 24 -10.39 -5.43 0.38
C LYS A 24 -8.99 -6.04 0.53
N ALA A 25 -7.97 -5.23 0.80
CA ALA A 25 -6.61 -5.73 1.02
C ALA A 25 -6.57 -6.66 2.23
N ILE A 26 -7.27 -6.28 3.30
CA ILE A 26 -7.39 -7.08 4.53
C ILE A 26 -8.05 -8.43 4.21
N LYS A 27 -9.23 -8.42 3.59
CA LYS A 27 -9.94 -9.66 3.21
C LYS A 27 -9.11 -10.57 2.30
N GLU A 28 -8.33 -10.00 1.39
CA GLU A 28 -7.44 -10.77 0.53
C GLU A 28 -6.31 -11.44 1.33
N LEU A 29 -5.70 -10.75 2.28
CA LEU A 29 -4.69 -11.34 3.18
C LEU A 29 -5.31 -12.45 4.05
N GLU A 30 -6.45 -12.20 4.68
CA GLU A 30 -7.14 -13.16 5.54
C GLU A 30 -7.48 -14.44 4.76
N ARG A 31 -8.06 -14.29 3.56
CA ARG A 31 -8.39 -15.40 2.67
C ARG A 31 -7.15 -16.16 2.19
N ARG A 32 -6.07 -15.46 1.84
CA ARG A 32 -4.87 -16.06 1.24
C ARG A 32 -4.01 -16.79 2.26
N TYR A 33 -3.93 -16.27 3.48
CA TYR A 33 -3.03 -16.77 4.52
C TYR A 33 -3.74 -17.42 5.72
N GLY A 34 -5.08 -17.45 5.74
CA GLY A 34 -5.84 -18.07 6.84
C GLY A 34 -5.66 -17.35 8.18
N VAL A 35 -5.41 -16.04 8.14
CA VAL A 35 -5.18 -15.19 9.32
C VAL A 35 -6.42 -14.35 9.63
N SER A 36 -6.55 -13.89 10.88
CA SER A 36 -7.50 -12.84 11.25
C SER A 36 -6.74 -11.55 11.54
N ILE A 37 -7.17 -10.46 10.92
CA ILE A 37 -6.55 -9.14 11.09
C ILE A 37 -7.48 -8.27 11.94
N ASP A 38 -6.96 -7.77 13.05
CA ASP A 38 -7.69 -6.87 13.93
C ASP A 38 -7.71 -5.45 13.35
N ARG A 39 -8.89 -4.99 12.95
CA ARG A 39 -9.08 -3.67 12.33
C ARG A 39 -8.84 -2.50 13.30
N SER A 40 -8.91 -2.74 14.61
CA SER A 40 -8.69 -1.70 15.64
C SER A 40 -7.20 -1.37 15.77
N ARG A 41 -6.34 -2.37 15.54
CA ARG A 41 -4.88 -2.27 15.64
C ARG A 41 -4.21 -1.71 14.40
N LEU A 42 -4.97 -1.39 13.36
CA LEU A 42 -4.41 -0.86 12.10
C LEU A 42 -3.81 0.54 12.21
N PHE A 43 -3.99 1.22 13.34
CA PHE A 43 -3.30 2.48 13.66
C PHE A 43 -1.98 2.25 14.43
N GLU A 44 -1.72 1.03 14.93
CA GLU A 44 -0.42 0.68 15.49
C GLU A 44 0.61 0.56 14.36
N ILE A 45 1.72 1.30 14.49
CA ILE A 45 2.75 1.43 13.44
C ILE A 45 3.24 0.06 12.95
N ASP A 46 3.72 -0.79 13.85
CA ASP A 46 4.31 -2.08 13.49
C ASP A 46 3.29 -3.05 12.92
N TYR A 47 2.06 -3.04 13.47
CA TYR A 47 0.98 -3.88 12.98
C TYR A 47 0.56 -3.47 11.56
N ASN A 48 0.43 -2.17 11.31
CA ASN A 48 0.09 -1.62 10.00
C ASN A 48 1.20 -1.89 8.97
N CYS A 49 2.46 -1.66 9.35
CA CYS A 49 3.61 -1.95 8.50
C CYS A 49 3.72 -3.43 8.14
N ARG A 50 3.51 -4.34 9.10
CA ARG A 50 3.53 -5.78 8.85
C ARG A 50 2.52 -6.19 7.77
N TRP A 51 1.27 -5.76 7.90
CA TRP A 51 0.22 -6.13 6.94
C TRP A 51 0.33 -5.37 5.61
N GLY A 52 0.71 -4.10 5.65
CA GLY A 52 0.95 -3.26 4.46
C GLY A 52 2.06 -3.82 3.57
N THR A 53 3.21 -4.15 4.17
CA THR A 53 4.33 -4.75 3.45
C THR A 53 3.99 -6.15 2.93
N LEU A 54 3.26 -6.98 3.69
CA LEU A 54 2.83 -8.29 3.23
C LEU A 54 1.87 -8.20 2.03
N TYR A 55 0.91 -7.27 2.07
CA TYR A 55 0.00 -7.04 0.95
C TYR A 55 0.74 -6.53 -0.29
N PHE A 56 1.64 -5.56 -0.13
CA PHE A 56 2.45 -5.09 -1.25
C PHE A 56 3.33 -6.19 -1.84
N ARG A 57 3.90 -7.08 -1.00
CA ARG A 57 4.64 -8.27 -1.47
C ARG A 57 3.74 -9.21 -2.28
N LEU A 58 2.51 -9.45 -1.84
CA LEU A 58 1.53 -10.23 -2.61
C LEU A 58 1.26 -9.59 -3.97
N CYS A 59 1.01 -8.27 -4.02
CA CYS A 59 0.83 -7.53 -5.27
C CYS A 59 2.05 -7.68 -6.20
N ALA A 60 3.28 -7.61 -5.66
CA ALA A 60 4.51 -7.78 -6.43
C ALA A 60 4.66 -9.19 -7.01
N ILE A 61 4.29 -10.23 -6.26
CA ILE A 61 4.27 -11.62 -6.74
C ILE A 61 3.27 -11.76 -7.89
N LEU A 62 2.05 -11.25 -7.72
CA LEU A 62 1.01 -11.30 -8.76
C LEU A 62 1.37 -10.50 -10.00
N ALA A 63 2.13 -9.41 -9.83
CA ALA A 63 2.68 -8.60 -10.92
C ALA A 63 3.92 -9.22 -11.58
N LYS A 64 4.35 -10.42 -11.18
CA LYS A 64 5.58 -11.07 -11.67
C LYS A 64 6.81 -10.17 -11.57
N GLY A 65 6.89 -9.37 -10.49
CA GLY A 65 7.98 -8.44 -10.24
C GLY A 65 7.88 -7.09 -10.98
N ASN A 66 6.88 -6.89 -11.86
CA ASN A 66 6.64 -5.56 -12.44
C ASN A 66 6.17 -4.60 -11.34
N ARG A 67 6.98 -3.58 -11.06
CA ARG A 67 6.77 -2.65 -9.95
C ARG A 67 5.55 -1.75 -10.16
N GLU A 68 5.38 -1.21 -11.36
CA GLU A 68 4.25 -0.33 -11.68
C GLU A 68 2.93 -1.09 -11.56
N GLU A 69 2.89 -2.31 -12.09
CA GLU A 69 1.74 -3.20 -11.96
C GLU A 69 1.48 -3.58 -10.49
N ALA A 70 2.53 -3.80 -9.69
CA ALA A 70 2.38 -4.05 -8.26
C ALA A 70 1.76 -2.85 -7.52
N ILE A 71 2.19 -1.63 -7.85
CA ILE A 71 1.65 -0.39 -7.29
C ILE A 71 0.19 -0.19 -7.73
N ALA A 72 -0.14 -0.43 -9.00
CA ALA A 72 -1.51 -0.37 -9.50
C ALA A 72 -2.43 -1.37 -8.78
N ARG A 73 -1.97 -2.61 -8.59
CA ARG A 73 -2.69 -3.64 -7.82
C ARG A 73 -2.88 -3.26 -6.35
N TYR A 74 -1.87 -2.64 -5.75
CA TYR A 74 -1.95 -2.16 -4.37
C TYR A 74 -3.02 -1.08 -4.22
N TYR A 75 -3.02 -0.09 -5.14
CA TYR A 75 -4.00 0.99 -5.14
C TYR A 75 -5.43 0.48 -5.29
N TYR A 76 -5.63 -0.57 -6.08
CA TYR A 76 -6.90 -1.27 -6.25
C TYR A 76 -8.05 -0.32 -6.64
N THR A 77 -8.18 -0.05 -7.93
CA THR A 77 -9.27 0.73 -8.54
C THR A 77 -9.74 0.04 -9.83
N THR A 78 -10.99 0.27 -10.23
CA THR A 78 -11.53 -0.15 -11.53
C THR A 78 -11.24 0.86 -12.64
N GLU A 79 -10.84 2.08 -12.28
CA GLU A 79 -10.58 3.17 -13.22
C GLU A 79 -9.10 3.21 -13.60
N TRP A 80 -8.78 2.84 -14.84
CA TRP A 80 -7.40 2.69 -15.30
C TRP A 80 -6.57 3.99 -15.16
N TRP A 81 -7.18 5.16 -15.40
CA TRP A 81 -6.48 6.45 -15.33
C TRP A 81 -6.11 6.82 -13.90
N LYS A 82 -6.95 6.46 -12.91
CA LYS A 82 -6.62 6.66 -11.48
C LYS A 82 -5.48 5.73 -11.05
N ALA A 83 -5.46 4.50 -11.55
CA ALA A 83 -4.34 3.59 -11.30
C ALA A 83 -3.04 4.15 -11.89
N LYS A 84 -3.08 4.61 -13.15
CA LYS A 84 -1.93 5.22 -13.83
C LYS A 84 -1.40 6.45 -13.10
N ASP A 85 -2.26 7.42 -12.79
CA ASP A 85 -1.90 8.64 -12.05
C ASP A 85 -1.29 8.32 -10.67
N TYR A 86 -1.86 7.34 -9.97
CA TYR A 86 -1.32 6.89 -8.69
C TYR A 86 0.08 6.26 -8.83
N VAL A 87 0.28 5.39 -9.83
CA VAL A 87 1.58 4.79 -10.13
C VAL A 87 2.63 5.86 -10.43
N GLU A 88 2.33 6.80 -11.32
CA GLU A 88 3.23 7.90 -11.69
C GLU A 88 3.65 8.72 -10.46
N LYS A 89 2.68 9.08 -9.59
CA LYS A 89 2.95 9.81 -8.34
C LYS A 89 3.84 9.04 -7.37
N VAL A 90 3.65 7.73 -7.23
CA VAL A 90 4.47 6.90 -6.35
C VAL A 90 5.89 6.75 -6.92
N MET A 91 6.02 6.50 -8.22
CA MET A 91 7.30 6.34 -8.89
C MET A 91 8.13 7.63 -8.86
N ALA A 92 7.52 8.79 -9.15
CA ALA A 92 8.20 10.08 -9.08
C ALA A 92 8.73 10.40 -7.67
N LYS A 93 7.95 10.10 -6.61
CA LYS A 93 8.42 10.26 -5.22
C LYS A 93 9.58 9.32 -4.90
N ARG A 94 9.52 8.08 -5.38
CA ARG A 94 10.59 7.09 -5.19
C ARG A 94 11.88 7.55 -5.86
N GLU A 95 11.82 8.02 -7.09
CA GLU A 95 12.98 8.52 -7.84
C GLU A 95 13.63 9.70 -7.11
N LYS A 96 12.82 10.67 -6.69
CA LYS A 96 13.31 11.79 -5.86
C LYS A 96 14.02 11.33 -4.60
N ILE A 97 13.49 10.31 -3.91
CA ILE A 97 14.14 9.73 -2.72
C ILE A 97 15.44 9.00 -3.09
N ALA A 98 15.44 8.24 -4.20
CA ALA A 98 16.63 7.52 -4.65
C ALA A 98 17.77 8.48 -5.00
N ASP A 99 17.46 9.60 -5.64
CA ASP A 99 18.45 10.64 -5.98
C ASP A 99 19.00 11.31 -4.72
N LEU A 100 18.15 11.60 -3.73
CA LEU A 100 18.57 12.12 -2.42
C LEU A 100 19.49 11.16 -1.66
N ILE A 101 19.34 9.85 -1.85
CA ILE A 101 20.21 8.84 -1.23
C ILE A 101 21.53 8.71 -1.99
N LYS A 102 21.53 8.78 -3.33
CA LYS A 102 22.74 8.67 -4.16
C LYS A 102 23.63 9.91 -4.12
N GLY A 103 23.06 11.09 -3.83
CA GLY A 103 23.80 12.35 -3.69
C GLY A 103 24.43 12.55 -2.30
N LYS A 104 24.34 11.55 -1.41
CA LYS A 104 25.05 11.48 -0.13
C LYS A 104 26.21 10.50 -0.23
#